data_AF-A0A803Y1V3-F1
#
_entry.id   AF-A0A803Y1V3-F1
#
_cell.length_a   1.000
_cell.length_b   1.000
_cell.length_c   1.000
_cell.angle_alpha   90.00
_cell.angle_beta   90.00
_cell.angle_gamma   90.00
#
_symmetry.space_group_name_H-M   'P 1'
#
loop_
_entity.id
_entity.type
_entity.pdbx_description
1 polymer ?
#
loop_
_entity_poly.entity_id
_entity_poly.type
_entity_poly.pdbx_seq_one_letter_code
_entity_poly.pdbx_strand_id
1 'polypeptide(L)'
;MTLRLCYPLAAWTFILLIPGLSEGGKLLVVPMVGSHWLSMKEVVQKLAERGHEVVVLKPEVSWQMGEREKHAYTVKTYPVSTKLEDLD
;
A
#
# COMPACT_ATOMS: atom_id res chain seq x y z
N MET A 1 -18.27 -0.28 -46.38
CA MET A 1 -18.77 -1.06 -45.22
C MET A 1 -17.64 -1.63 -44.34
N THR A 2 -16.45 -1.03 -44.31
CA THR A 2 -15.30 -1.52 -43.52
C THR A 2 -15.12 -0.80 -42.18
N LEU A 3 -15.61 0.45 -42.07
CA LEU A 3 -15.47 1.27 -40.86
C LEU A 3 -16.25 0.75 -39.64
N ARG A 4 -17.34 0.00 -39.82
CA ARG A 4 -18.17 -0.49 -38.71
C ARG A 4 -17.54 -1.63 -37.91
N LEU A 5 -16.59 -2.38 -38.48
CA LEU A 5 -15.93 -3.51 -37.83
C LEU A 5 -14.64 -3.10 -37.10
N CYS A 6 -14.01 -1.98 -37.48
CA CYS A 6 -12.81 -1.45 -36.80
C CYS A 6 -13.11 -0.81 -35.44
N TYR A 7 -14.27 -0.19 -35.26
CA TYR A 7 -14.64 0.47 -34.00
C TYR A 7 -14.69 -0.48 -32.78
N PRO A 8 -15.33 -1.67 -32.84
CA PRO A 8 -15.34 -2.57 -31.68
C PRO A 8 -13.97 -3.17 -31.38
N LEU A 9 -13.16 -3.45 -32.41
CA LEU A 9 -11.79 -3.93 -32.24
C LEU A 9 -10.89 -2.87 -31.60
N ALA A 10 -10.99 -1.61 -32.05
CA ALA A 10 -10.26 -0.48 -31.48
C ALA A 10 -10.73 -0.14 -30.06
N ALA A 11 -12.03 -0.28 -29.76
CA ALA A 11 -12.54 -0.09 -28.41
C ALA A 11 -12.04 -1.18 -27.45
N TRP A 12 -11.92 -2.42 -27.91
CA TRP A 12 -11.43 -3.52 -27.09
C TRP A 12 -9.94 -3.40 -26.79
N THR A 13 -9.13 -2.99 -27.78
CA THR A 13 -7.71 -2.69 -27.55
C THR A 13 -7.54 -1.50 -26.62
N PHE A 14 -8.40 -0.48 -26.72
CA PHE A 14 -8.39 0.66 -25.80
C PHE A 14 -8.73 0.24 -24.36
N ILE A 15 -9.73 -0.64 -24.16
CA ILE A 15 -10.08 -1.17 -22.84
C ILE A 15 -8.93 -1.98 -22.22
N LEU A 16 -8.21 -2.77 -23.02
CA LEU A 16 -7.03 -3.51 -22.55
C LEU A 16 -5.82 -2.61 -22.27
N LEU A 17 -5.77 -1.43 -22.88
CA LEU A 17 -4.69 -0.45 -22.73
C LEU A 17 -4.93 0.53 -21.56
N ILE A 18 -6.02 0.39 -20.80
CA ILE A 18 -6.22 1.15 -19.56
C ILE A 18 -5.72 0.27 -18.39
N PRO A 19 -4.43 0.35 -18.01
CA PRO A 19 -4.00 -0.19 -16.72
C PRO A 19 -4.70 0.62 -15.62
N GLY A 20 -5.52 -0.01 -14.79
CA GLY A 20 -6.06 0.67 -13.60
C GLY A 20 -7.54 0.46 -13.27
N LEU A 21 -8.29 -0.38 -13.98
CA LEU A 21 -9.67 -0.72 -13.58
C LEU A 21 -9.75 -1.68 -12.36
N SER A 22 -8.61 -2.12 -11.84
CA SER A 22 -8.55 -3.00 -10.67
C SER A 22 -8.16 -2.21 -9.42
N GLU A 23 -9.04 -2.21 -8.42
CA GLU A 23 -8.78 -1.60 -7.10
C GLU A 23 -7.95 -2.52 -6.17
N GLY A 24 -7.35 -3.59 -6.71
CA GLY A 24 -6.53 -4.54 -5.94
C GLY A 24 -5.18 -4.00 -5.44
N GLY A 25 -4.85 -2.74 -5.74
CA GLY A 25 -3.61 -2.10 -5.34
C GLY A 25 -3.61 -1.52 -3.90
N LYS A 26 -4.73 -1.61 -3.17
CA LYS A 26 -4.85 -1.06 -1.81
C LYS A 26 -4.49 -2.12 -0.76
N LEU A 27 -3.46 -1.86 0.04
CA LEU A 27 -3.00 -2.75 1.11
C LEU A 27 -3.03 -2.07 2.47
N LEU A 28 -3.60 -2.76 3.45
CA LEU A 28 -3.54 -2.38 4.86
C LEU A 28 -2.57 -3.30 5.58
N VAL A 29 -1.57 -2.73 6.26
CA VAL A 29 -0.54 -3.46 6.99
C VAL A 29 -0.60 -3.10 8.47
N VAL A 30 -0.72 -4.11 9.32
CA VAL A 30 -0.62 -3.97 10.77
C VAL A 30 0.70 -4.60 11.21
N PRO A 31 1.69 -3.80 11.63
CA PRO A 31 2.98 -4.29 12.06
C PRO A 31 2.88 -4.99 13.41
N MET A 32 3.55 -6.14 13.53
CA MET A 32 3.94 -6.69 14.83
C MET A 32 5.14 -5.90 15.35
N VAL A 33 5.18 -5.62 16.65
CA VAL A 33 6.27 -4.87 17.28
C VAL A 33 7.55 -5.73 17.26
N GLY A 34 8.72 -5.08 17.20
CA GLY A 34 10.02 -5.76 17.24
C GLY A 34 10.65 -6.08 15.88
N SER A 35 11.54 -7.08 15.85
CA SER A 35 12.40 -7.41 14.70
C SER A 35 11.63 -7.84 13.45
N HIS A 36 10.45 -8.44 13.62
CA HIS A 36 9.59 -8.87 12.51
C HIS A 36 9.15 -7.70 11.62
N TRP A 37 8.94 -6.51 12.18
CA TRP A 37 8.60 -5.33 11.39
C TRP A 37 9.75 -4.89 10.48
N LEU A 38 11.00 -5.04 10.90
CA LEU A 38 12.15 -4.57 10.13
C LEU A 38 12.20 -5.25 8.74
N SER A 39 11.91 -6.55 8.68
CA SER A 39 11.78 -7.29 7.42
C SER A 39 10.56 -6.86 6.61
N MET A 40 9.42 -6.61 7.28
CA MET A 40 8.19 -6.18 6.61
C MET A 40 8.31 -4.77 6.01
N LYS A 41 9.12 -3.89 6.62
CA LYS A 41 9.34 -2.51 6.16
C LYS A 41 9.82 -2.47 4.70
N GLU A 42 10.78 -3.33 4.34
CA GLU A 42 11.30 -3.38 2.96
C GLU A 42 10.24 -3.83 1.95
N VAL A 43 9.42 -4.82 2.33
CA VAL A 43 8.33 -5.31 1.48
C VAL A 43 7.30 -4.22 1.24
N VAL A 44 6.87 -3.53 2.30
CA VAL A 44 5.92 -2.41 2.24
C VAL A 44 6.45 -1.29 1.35
N GLN A 45 7.73 -0.94 1.51
CA GLN A 45 8.36 0.08 0.69
C GLN A 45 8.37 -0.31 -0.80
N LYS A 46 8.75 -1.55 -1.12
CA LYS A 46 8.77 -2.03 -2.51
C LYS A 46 7.38 -2.10 -3.14
N LEU A 47 6.35 -2.43 -2.37
CA LEU A 47 4.96 -2.42 -2.85
C LEU A 47 4.50 -1.00 -3.17
N ALA A 48 4.80 -0.06 -2.30
CA ALA A 48 4.48 1.35 -2.51
C ALA A 48 5.22 1.95 -3.72
N GLU A 49 6.52 1.65 -3.88
CA GLU A 49 7.32 2.04 -5.05
C GLU A 49 6.74 1.48 -6.38
N ARG A 50 6.04 0.34 -6.32
CA ARG A 50 5.35 -0.26 -7.48
C ARG A 50 3.98 0.35 -7.77
N GLY A 51 3.58 1.39 -7.04
CA GLY A 51 2.30 2.08 -7.23
C GLY A 51 1.13 1.47 -6.44
N HIS A 52 1.40 0.60 -5.47
CA HIS A 52 0.36 0.14 -4.54
C HIS A 52 0.10 1.22 -3.49
N GLU A 53 -1.17 1.46 -3.17
CA GLU A 53 -1.56 2.31 -2.06
C GLU A 53 -1.43 1.49 -0.77
N VAL A 54 -0.32 1.68 -0.05
CA VAL A 54 -0.08 0.96 1.20
C VAL A 54 -0.31 1.87 2.40
N VAL A 55 -1.13 1.42 3.34
CA VAL A 55 -1.44 2.08 4.61
C VAL A 55 -0.94 1.20 5.75
N VAL A 56 -0.03 1.73 6.56
CA VAL A 56 0.52 1.06 7.75
C VAL A 56 -0.14 1.63 8.99
N LEU A 57 -0.72 0.78 9.83
CA LEU A 57 -1.33 1.19 11.10
C LEU A 57 -0.31 1.09 12.23
N LYS A 58 -0.03 2.20 12.92
CA LYS A 58 0.94 2.24 14.03
C LYS A 58 0.23 2.65 15.34
N PRO A 59 0.45 1.98 16.48
CA PRO A 59 0.01 2.51 17.77
C PRO A 59 0.70 3.84 18.11
N GLU A 60 0.01 4.75 18.80
CA GLU A 60 0.57 6.05 19.23
C GLU A 60 1.81 5.89 20.12
N VAL A 61 1.84 4.84 20.95
CA VAL A 61 2.94 4.54 21.87
C VAL A 61 4.12 3.83 21.22
N SER A 62 4.09 3.48 19.92
CA SER A 62 5.12 2.58 19.36
C SER A 62 6.47 3.23 19.09
N TRP A 63 7.51 2.37 19.12
CA TRP A 63 8.89 2.60 18.68
C TRP A 63 9.02 3.70 17.64
N GLN A 64 9.97 4.63 17.84
CA GLN A 64 10.33 5.69 16.89
C GLN A 64 10.80 5.07 15.57
N MET A 65 9.85 4.63 14.75
CA MET A 65 10.01 4.52 13.31
C MET A 65 10.43 5.90 12.87
N GLY A 66 11.67 6.04 12.39
CA GLY A 66 12.28 7.33 12.10
C GLY A 66 11.30 8.27 11.42
N GLU A 67 10.72 9.18 12.19
CA GLU A 67 9.63 10.07 11.78
C GLU A 67 10.12 11.06 10.69
N ARG A 68 11.43 11.09 10.49
CA ARG A 68 12.15 11.86 9.47
C ARG A 68 12.39 11.13 8.16
N GLU A 69 12.10 9.83 8.05
CA GLU A 69 12.26 9.12 6.78
C GLU A 69 11.04 9.36 5.89
N LYS A 70 11.29 9.87 4.67
CA LYS A 70 10.25 9.97 3.63
C LYS A 70 9.91 8.56 3.17
N HIS A 71 8.82 8.02 3.70
CA HIS A 71 8.30 6.72 3.27
C HIS A 71 7.47 6.87 1.99
N ALA A 72 7.53 5.86 1.12
CA ALA A 72 6.66 5.78 -0.07
C ALA A 72 5.21 5.39 0.28
N TYR A 73 4.93 5.02 1.53
CA TYR A 73 3.65 4.52 2.03
C TYR A 73 3.04 5.45 3.09
N THR A 74 1.73 5.35 3.30
CA THR A 74 1.00 6.15 4.30
C THR A 74 1.07 5.47 5.67
N VAL A 75 1.27 6.24 6.73
CA VAL A 75 1.21 5.75 8.11
C VAL A 75 0.01 6.38 8.81
N LYS A 76 -0.83 5.56 9.43
CA LYS A 76 -1.94 6.01 10.28
C LYS A 76 -1.70 5.59 11.71
N THR A 77 -1.72 6.57 12.61
CA THR A 77 -1.60 6.32 14.04
C THR A 77 -2.97 6.03 14.65
N TYR A 78 -3.06 5.06 15.55
CA TYR A 78 -4.27 4.82 16.34
C TYR A 78 -4.00 4.94 17.84
N PRO A 79 -4.95 5.49 18.61
CA PRO A 79 -4.81 5.62 20.06
C PRO A 79 -4.88 4.23 20.70
N VAL A 80 -3.96 3.96 21.62
CA VAL A 80 -3.95 2.72 22.38
C VAL A 80 -3.72 3.04 23.85
N SER A 81 -4.51 2.40 24.74
CA SER A 81 -4.35 2.55 26.20
C SER A 81 -3.33 1.58 26.80
N THR A 82 -2.80 0.65 26.01
CA THR A 82 -1.78 -0.31 26.43
C THR A 82 -0.39 0.34 26.44
N LYS A 83 0.41 0.03 27.45
CA LYS A 83 1.78 0.52 27.58
C LYS A 83 2.67 -0.19 26.55
N LEU A 84 3.74 0.48 26.12
CA LEU A 84 4.76 -0.08 25.20
C LEU A 84 5.29 -1.45 25.68
N GLU A 85 5.27 -1.68 26.99
CA GLU A 85 5.79 -2.87 27.69
C GLU A 85 4.88 -4.11 27.58
N ASP A 86 3.65 -3.99 27.09
CA ASP A 86 2.70 -5.12 26.93
C ASP A 86 2.59 -5.60 25.46
N LEU A 87 3.45 -5.12 24.56
CA LEU A 87 3.37 -5.35 23.11
C LEU A 87 4.35 -6.41 22.58
N ASP A 88 4.78 -7.36 23.41
CA ASP A 88 5.61 -8.52 23.01
C ASP A 88 4.84 -9.55 22.16
#